data_AF-A0A2S8WZH0-F1
#
_entry.id   AF-A0A2S8WZH0-F1
#
_cell.length_a   1.000
_cell.length_b   1.000
_cell.length_c   1.000
_cell.angle_alpha   90.00
_cell.angle_beta   90.00
_cell.angle_gamma   90.00
#
_symmetry.space_group_name_H-M   'P 1'
#
loop_
_entity.id
_entity.type
_entity.pdbx_description
1 polymer ?
#
loop_
_entity_poly.entity_id
_entity_poly.type
_entity_poly.pdbx_seq_one_letter_code
_entity_poly.pdbx_strand_id
1 'polypeptide(L)' 'MEIENKLKTIFHNMGIYIDQEDYTEELELESLQFVALIIAIEKEFMVRINDDILEVKELANFKDYVKLVESLYE' A
#
# COMPACT_ATOMS: atom_id res chain seq x y z
N MET A 1 10.13 9.02 -4.20
CA MET A 1 9.39 9.54 -5.39
C MET A 1 8.90 8.44 -6.31
N GLU A 2 9.72 7.46 -6.72
CA GLU A 2 9.24 6.39 -7.62
C GLU A 2 8.23 5.43 -6.95
N ILE A 3 8.50 5.01 -5.70
CA ILE A 3 7.59 4.12 -4.94
C ILE A 3 6.22 4.74 -4.77
N GLU A 4 6.18 6.01 -4.32
CA GLU A 4 4.93 6.74 -4.11
C GLU A 4 4.09 6.79 -5.39
N ASN A 5 4.66 7.23 -6.51
CA ASN A 5 3.93 7.33 -7.78
C ASN A 5 3.37 5.98 -8.25
N LYS A 6 4.15 4.89 -8.11
CA LYS A 6 3.68 3.54 -8.43
C LYS A 6 2.52 3.11 -7.53
N LEU A 7 2.62 3.36 -6.23
CA LEU A 7 1.53 3.09 -5.29
C LEU A 7 0.27 3.88 -5.64
N LYS A 8 0.39 5.18 -5.98
CA LYS A 8 -0.77 5.97 -6.43
C LYS A 8 -1.44 5.34 -7.65
N THR A 9 -0.66 4.87 -8.62
CA THR A 9 -1.18 4.18 -9.80
C THR A 9 -1.91 2.89 -9.42
N ILE A 10 -1.37 2.09 -8.50
CA ILE A 10 -2.03 0.86 -8.00
C ILE A 10 -3.38 1.22 -7.36
N PHE A 11 -3.37 2.16 -6.41
CA PHE A 11 -4.56 2.60 -5.69
C PHE A 11 -5.63 3.11 -6.65
N HIS A 12 -5.25 3.98 -7.59
CA HIS A 12 -6.15 4.51 -8.61
C HIS A 12 -6.77 3.41 -9.49
N ASN A 13 -5.96 2.44 -9.94
CA ASN A 13 -6.43 1.31 -10.76
C ASN A 13 -7.39 0.38 -10.00
N MET A 14 -7.34 0.40 -8.67
CA MET A 14 -8.22 -0.36 -7.79
C MET A 14 -9.46 0.44 -7.33
N GLY A 15 -9.59 1.70 -7.77
CA GLY A 15 -10.68 2.60 -7.36
C GLY A 15 -10.53 3.16 -5.95
N ILE A 16 -9.33 3.10 -5.37
CA ILE A 16 -9.00 3.68 -4.07
C ILE A 16 -8.49 5.09 -4.32
N TYR A 17 -9.27 6.08 -3.90
CA TYR A 17 -8.91 7.49 -4.03
C TYR A 17 -8.19 7.94 -2.77
N ILE A 18 -7.05 8.59 -2.96
CA ILE A 18 -6.24 9.17 -1.89
C ILE A 18 -6.29 10.69 -2.02
N ASP A 19 -6.35 11.39 -0.89
CA ASP A 19 -6.08 12.82 -0.88
C ASP A 19 -4.60 13.06 -1.20
N GLN A 20 -4.32 13.94 -2.17
CA GLN A 20 -2.96 14.29 -2.54
C GLN A 20 -2.34 15.34 -1.61
N GLU A 21 -3.15 16.00 -0.80
CA GLU A 21 -2.73 16.98 0.20
C GLU A 21 -2.50 16.33 1.57
N ASP A 22 -3.16 15.20 1.86
CA ASP A 22 -3.03 14.45 3.13
C ASP A 22 -2.98 12.92 2.94
N TYR A 23 -1.78 12.34 3.04
CA TYR A 23 -1.59 10.88 3.00
C TYR A 23 -1.80 10.15 4.33
N THR A 24 -2.25 10.86 5.36
CA THR A 24 -2.55 10.28 6.67
C THR A 24 -4.03 10.02 6.88
N GLU A 25 -4.87 10.36 5.92
CA GLU A 25 -6.29 10.00 5.89
C GLU A 25 -6.45 8.47 5.92
N GLU A 26 -7.32 8.01 6.83
CA GLU A 26 -7.61 6.59 7.02
C GLU A 26 -8.32 6.02 5.79
N LEU A 27 -7.84 4.88 5.31
CA LEU A 27 -8.38 4.19 4.17
C LEU A 27 -9.41 3.17 4.63
N GLU A 28 -10.64 3.33 4.17
CA GLU A 28 -11.68 2.34 4.36
C GLU A 28 -11.53 1.23 3.31
N LEU A 29 -10.70 0.22 3.62
CA LEU A 29 -10.51 -0.96 2.76
C LEU A 29 -11.30 -2.15 3.30
N GLU A 30 -12.15 -2.74 2.46
CA GLU A 30 -12.72 -4.05 2.76
C GLU A 30 -11.62 -5.14 2.74
N SER A 31 -11.81 -6.22 3.50
CA SER A 31 -10.80 -7.27 3.66
C SER A 31 -10.30 -7.86 2.33
N LEU A 32 -11.19 -8.01 1.33
CA LEU A 32 -10.81 -8.49 0.00
C LEU A 32 -10.03 -7.45 -0.81
N GLN A 33 -10.38 -6.17 -0.67
CA GLN A 33 -9.64 -5.07 -1.32
C GLN A 33 -8.24 -4.95 -0.73
N PHE A 34 -8.10 -5.10 0.58
CA PHE A 34 -6.81 -5.14 1.26
C PHE A 34 -5.92 -6.25 0.69
N VAL A 35 -6.42 -7.50 0.64
CA VAL A 35 -5.64 -8.62 0.08
C VAL A 35 -5.28 -8.39 -1.39
N ALA A 36 -6.22 -7.90 -2.20
CA ALA A 36 -5.96 -7.60 -3.60
C ALA A 36 -4.90 -6.50 -3.77
N LEU A 37 -4.89 -5.52 -2.87
CA LEU A 37 -3.92 -4.41 -2.86
C LEU A 37 -2.52 -4.93 -2.54
N ILE A 38 -2.38 -5.76 -1.51
CA ILE A 38 -1.10 -6.38 -1.16
C ILE A 38 -0.56 -7.19 -2.35
N ILE A 39 -1.39 -8.00 -3.00
CA ILE A 39 -0.99 -8.77 -4.20
C ILE A 39 -0.55 -7.86 -5.36
N ALA A 40 -1.23 -6.73 -5.56
CA ALA A 40 -0.87 -5.78 -6.60
C ALA A 40 0.50 -5.12 -6.32
N ILE A 41 0.76 -4.78 -5.05
CA ILE A 41 2.04 -4.24 -4.59
C ILE A 41 3.16 -5.27 -4.81
N GLU A 42 2.99 -6.51 -4.35
CA GLU A 42 3.97 -7.58 -4.54
C GLU A 42 4.35 -7.77 -6.01
N LYS A 43 3.36 -7.74 -6.91
CA LYS A 43 3.57 -7.87 -8.36
C LYS A 43 4.32 -6.68 -8.97
N GLU A 44 3.95 -5.46 -8.62
CA GLU A 44 4.57 -4.24 -9.19
C GLU A 44 6.01 -4.05 -8.72
N PHE A 45 6.28 -4.39 -7.46
CA PHE A 45 7.59 -4.23 -6.85
C PHE A 45 8.45 -5.50 -6.90
N MET A 46 7.93 -6.61 -7.41
CA MET A 46 8.61 -7.91 -7.47
C MET A 46 9.13 -8.37 -6.09
N VAL A 47 8.34 -8.12 -5.05
CA VAL A 47 8.64 -8.47 -3.65
C VAL A 47 7.64 -9.51 -3.14
N ARG A 48 7.95 -10.14 -2.01
CA ARG A 48 6.97 -10.84 -1.19
C ARG A 48 6.84 -10.15 0.15
N ILE A 49 5.61 -9.92 0.58
CA ILE A 49 5.31 -9.38 1.91
C ILE A 49 4.93 -10.57 2.78
N ASN A 50 5.72 -10.84 3.82
CA ASN A 50 5.41 -11.91 4.77
C ASN A 50 4.17 -11.55 5.59
N ASP A 51 3.29 -12.52 5.82
CA ASP A 51 2.08 -12.37 6.64
C ASP A 51 2.43 -11.85 8.05
N ASP A 52 3.56 -12.29 8.63
CA ASP A 52 4.05 -11.79 9.93
C ASP A 52 4.27 -10.27 9.93
N ILE A 53 4.68 -9.68 8.81
CA ILE A 53 4.88 -8.22 8.68
C ILE A 53 3.52 -7.52 8.63
N LEU A 54 2.54 -8.12 7.94
CA LEU A 54 1.18 -7.58 7.81
C LEU A 54 0.42 -7.63 9.14
N GLU A 55 0.67 -8.63 9.98
CA GLU A 55 0.06 -8.73 11.31
C GLU A 55 0.58 -7.66 12.28
N VAL A 56 1.85 -7.25 12.13
CA VAL A 56 2.50 -6.31 13.04
C VAL A 56 2.39 -4.86 12.55
N LYS A 57 2.33 -4.63 11.24
CA LYS A 57 2.21 -3.28 10.68
C LYS A 57 0.75 -2.86 10.58
N GLU A 58 0.44 -1.75 11.23
CA GLU A 58 -0.81 -1.05 11.03
C GLU A 58 -0.79 -0.33 9.68
N LEU A 59 -1.58 -0.82 8.72
CA LEU A 59 -1.70 -0.26 7.37
C LEU A 59 -3.00 0.53 7.24
N ALA A 60 -3.05 1.67 7.92
CA ALA A 60 -4.27 2.47 8.04
C ALA A 60 -4.45 3.48 6.89
N ASN A 61 -3.36 4.08 6.42
CA ASN A 61 -3.40 5.17 5.43
C ASN A 61 -2.34 4.98 4.34
N PHE A 62 -2.39 5.79 3.28
CA PHE A 62 -1.47 5.67 2.15
C PHE A 62 0.00 5.78 2.56
N LYS A 63 0.32 6.63 3.53
CA LYS A 63 1.69 6.80 4.04
C LYS A 63 2.25 5.52 4.66
N ASP A 64 1.42 4.69 5.27
CA ASP A 64 1.85 3.42 5.86
C ASP A 64 2.23 2.39 4.77
N TYR A 65 1.52 2.37 3.64
CA TYR A 65 1.89 1.55 2.49
C TYR A 65 3.20 2.01 1.85
N VAL A 66 3.45 3.32 1.77
CA VAL A 66 4.74 3.85 1.28
C VAL A 66 5.88 3.35 2.17
N LYS A 67 5.76 3.52 3.50
CA LYS A 67 6.77 3.02 4.46
C LYS A 67 6.95 1.52 4.41
N LEU A 68 5.87 0.76 4.21
CA LEU A 68 5.95 -0.68 4.04
C LEU A 68 6.86 -1.03 2.87
N VAL A 69 6.59 -0.47 1.69
CA VAL A 69 7.38 -0.76 0.49
C VAL A 69 8.81 -0.28 0.64
N GLU A 70 9.04 0.92 1.19
CA GLU A 70 10.39 1.44 1.45
C GLU A 70 11.21 0.48 2.34
N SER A 71 10.61 -0.07 3.40
CA SER A 71 11.30 -1.00 4.31
C SER A 71 11.67 -2.37 3.70
N LEU A 72 11.18 -2.69 2.49
CA LEU A 72 11.55 -3.92 1.78
C LEU A 72 12.81 -3.76 0.92
N TYR A 73 13.28 -2.53 0.73
CA TYR A 73 14.48 -2.20 -0.06
C TYR A 73 15.67 -1.78 0.81
N GLU A 74 15.52 -1.76 2.14
CA GLU A 74 16.60 -1.59 3.12
C GLU A 74 17.26 -2.95 3.46
#